data_AF-A0A8T4PC53-F1
#
_entry.id   AF-A0A8T4PC53-F1
#
_cell.length_a   1.000
_cell.length_b   1.000
_cell.length_c   1.000
_cell.angle_alpha   90.00
_cell.angle_beta   90.00
_cell.angle_gamma   90.00
#
_symmetry.space_group_name_H-M   'P 1'
#
loop_
_entity.id
_entity.type
_entity.pdbx_description
1 polymer ?
#
loop_
_entity_poly.entity_id
_entity_poly.type
_entity_poly.pdbx_seq_one_letter_code
_entity_poly.pdbx_strand_id
1 'polypeptide(L)' 'MVKENKKMKFHYCEQCNMAYADRKKADECGEWCKKYKSCNLNITKHSLSLKGGKKK' A
#
# COMPACT_ATOMS: atom_id res chain seq x y z
N MET A 1 33.65 2.87 -5.21
CA MET A 1 32.46 2.71 -6.07
C MET A 1 31.25 2.50 -5.15
N VAL A 2 30.48 3.56 -4.87
CA VAL A 2 29.37 3.51 -3.91
C VAL A 2 28.13 2.97 -4.63
N LYS A 3 27.73 1.74 -4.31
CA LYS A 3 26.49 1.11 -4.80
C LYS A 3 25.35 1.52 -3.87
N GLU A 4 24.62 2.57 -4.23
CA GLU A 4 23.34 2.89 -3.60
C GLU A 4 22.20 2.25 -4.40
N ASN A 5 21.76 1.09 -3.93
CA ASN A 5 20.49 0.50 -4.39
C ASN A 5 19.43 0.83 -3.34
N LYS A 6 18.79 1.99 -3.53
CA LYS A 6 17.75 2.55 -2.67
C LYS A 6 16.46 1.72 -2.81
N LYS A 7 16.44 0.52 -2.19
CA LYS A 7 15.29 -0.38 -2.10
C LYS A 7 14.13 0.36 -1.44
N MET A 8 13.17 0.83 -2.23
CA MET A 8 11.88 1.27 -1.73
C MET A 8 11.22 0.08 -1.02
N LYS A 9 11.20 0.12 0.32
CA LYS A 9 10.45 -0.85 1.13
C LYS A 9 8.99 -0.46 1.07
N PHE A 10 8.22 -1.12 0.23
CA PHE A 10 6.77 -1.06 0.26
C PHE A 10 6.21 -2.29 0.96
N HIS A 11 5.12 -2.08 1.69
CA HIS A 11 4.40 -3.11 2.42
C HIS A 11 3.10 -3.39 1.67
N TYR A 12 2.86 -4.62 1.24
CA TYR A 12 1.62 -5.00 0.59
C TYR A 12 0.72 -5.79 1.53
N CYS A 13 -0.59 -5.57 1.40
CA CYS A 13 -1.58 -6.34 2.15
C CYS A 13 -1.96 -7.59 1.33
N GLU A 14 -1.78 -8.78 1.91
CA GLU A 14 -2.07 -10.06 1.23
C GLU A 14 -3.56 -10.32 1.01
N GLN A 15 -4.44 -9.63 1.75
CA GLN A 15 -5.89 -9.78 1.62
C GLN A 15 -6.45 -9.04 0.39
N CYS A 16 -5.90 -7.86 0.09
CA CYS A 16 -6.40 -7.00 -0.98
C CYS A 16 -5.37 -6.74 -2.10
N ASN A 17 -4.16 -7.28 -1.97
CA ASN A 17 -3.04 -7.11 -2.90
C ASN A 17 -2.63 -5.64 -3.16
N MET A 18 -2.95 -4.73 -2.22
CA MET A 18 -2.57 -3.32 -2.31
C MET A 18 -1.19 -3.10 -1.70
N ALA A 19 -0.31 -2.41 -2.42
CA ALA A 19 1.00 -1.99 -1.92
C ALA A 19 0.91 -0.59 -1.26
N TYR A 20 1.67 -0.38 -0.20
CA TYR A 20 1.71 0.86 0.57
C TYR A 20 3.16 1.27 0.83
N ALA A 21 3.43 2.58 0.75
CA ALA A 21 4.75 3.13 1.11
C ALA A 21 4.99 3.09 2.62
N ASP A 22 3.91 3.20 3.37
CA ASP A 22 3.92 3.31 4.81
C ASP A 22 3.49 2.00 5.45
N ARG A 23 4.29 1.49 6.39
CA ARG A 23 3.98 0.26 7.12
C ARG A 23 2.68 0.38 7.90
N LYS A 24 2.38 1.55 8.47
CA LYS A 24 1.15 1.79 9.24
C LYS A 24 -0.10 1.66 8.36
N LYS A 25 -0.02 2.15 7.12
CA LYS A 25 -1.12 1.99 6.15
C LYS A 25 -1.33 0.52 5.77
N ALA A 26 -0.27 -0.25 5.59
CA ALA A 26 -0.38 -1.68 5.33
C ALA A 26 -0.96 -2.44 6.53
N ASP A 27 -0.55 -2.08 7.75
CA ASP A 27 -1.03 -2.67 9.00
C ASP A 27 -2.52 -2.37 9.23
N GLU A 28 -2.92 -1.09 9.15
CA GLU A 28 -4.34 -0.69 9.20
C GLU A 28 -5.16 -1.37 8.09
N CYS A 29 -4.59 -1.54 6.88
CA CYS A 29 -5.27 -2.25 5.80
C CYS A 29 -5.52 -3.71 6.16
N GLY A 30 -4.54 -4.39 6.75
CA GLY A 30 -4.63 -5.79 7.16
C GLY A 30 -5.68 -5.98 8.27
N GLU A 31 -5.63 -5.15 9.31
CA GLU A 31 -6.59 -5.19 10.41
C GLU A 31 -8.01 -4.91 9.94
N TRP A 32 -8.17 -3.89 9.10
CA TRP A 32 -9.47 -3.53 8.54
C TRP A 32 -10.02 -4.65 7.65
N CYS A 33 -9.19 -5.21 6.76
CA CYS A 33 -9.61 -6.27 5.85
C CYS A 33 -10.01 -7.53 6.63
N LYS A 34 -9.31 -7.87 7.72
CA LYS A 34 -9.66 -9.00 8.60
C LYS A 34 -10.97 -8.77 9.35
N LYS A 35 -11.21 -7.54 9.83
CA LYS A 35 -12.39 -7.19 10.63
C LYS A 35 -13.66 -7.03 9.81
N TYR A 36 -13.57 -6.35 8.67
CA TYR A 36 -14.74 -5.97 7.86
C TYR A 36 -14.89 -6.80 6.58
N LYS A 37 -13.91 -7.66 6.23
CA LYS A 37 -13.84 -8.37 4.94
C LYS A 37 -14.03 -7.45 3.72
N SER A 38 -13.65 -6.19 3.87
CA SER A 38 -13.80 -5.15 2.86
C SER A 38 -12.58 -4.24 2.92
N CYS A 39 -12.25 -3.57 1.82
CA CYS A 39 -11.11 -2.65 1.77
C CYS A 39 -11.52 -1.24 2.21
N ASN A 40 -10.75 -0.61 3.09
CA ASN A 40 -10.99 0.78 3.46
C ASN A 40 -10.57 1.71 2.31
N LEU A 41 -11.53 2.43 1.74
CA LEU A 41 -11.28 3.43 0.68
C LEU A 41 -10.30 4.53 1.11
N ASN A 42 -10.28 4.87 2.40
CA ASN A 42 -9.37 5.88 2.94
C ASN A 42 -7.92 5.37 2.99
N ILE A 43 -7.71 4.07 3.17
CA ILE A 43 -6.38 3.45 3.18
C ILE A 43 -5.91 3.20 1.75
N THR A 44 -6.77 2.60 0.90
CA THR A 44 -6.48 2.33 -0.52
C THR A 44 -6.15 3.58 -1.33
N LYS A 45 -6.64 4.77 -0.96
CA LYS A 45 -6.20 6.06 -1.53
C LYS A 45 -4.69 6.34 -1.38
N HIS A 46 -4.06 5.78 -0.35
CA HIS A 46 -2.62 5.88 -0.13
C HIS A 46 -1.85 4.68 -0.69
N SER A 47 -2.52 3.80 -1.44
CA SER A 47 -1.82 2.70 -2.11
C SER A 47 -0.84 3.26 -3.13
N LEU A 48 0.33 2.63 -3.19
CA LEU A 48 1.31 2.81 -4.25
C LEU A 48 0.79 2.14 -5.52
N SER A 49 -0.24 2.72 -6.13
CA SER A 49 -0.60 2.36 -7.49
C SER A 49 0.48 2.91 -8.43
N LEU A 50 1.29 2.02 -9.00
CA LEU A 50 2.36 2.36 -9.95
C LEU A 50 1.84 2.95 -11.28
N LYS A 51 0.53 3.09 -11.47
CA LYS A 51 -0.06 3.77 -12.63
C LYS A 51 -0.71 5.06 -12.19
N GLY A 52 -0.05 6.17 -12.57
CA GLY A 52 -0.52 7.52 -12.34
C GLY A 52 -1.99 7.69 -12.68
N GLY A 53 -2.73 8.25 -11.73
CA GLY A 53 -4.02 8.86 -12.01
C GLY A 53 -3.80 10.05 -12.94
N LYS A 54 -3.88 9.83 -14.26
CA LYS A 54 -4.28 10.91 -15.15
C LYS A 54 -5.73 11.24 -14.83
N LYS A 55 -5.91 12.30 -14.06
CA LYS A 55 -7.09 13.16 -14.14
C LYS A 55 -7.32 13.52 -15.61
N LYS A 56 -8.52 13.28 -16.12
CA LYS A 56 -9.26 14.24 -16.95
C LYS A 56 -10.72 13.84 -17.01
#